data_AF-A0A926CQK4-F1
#
_entry.id   AF-A0A926CQK4-F1
#
_cell.length_a   1.000
_cell.length_b   1.000
_cell.length_c   1.000
_cell.angle_alpha   90.00
_cell.angle_beta   90.00
_cell.angle_gamma   90.00
#
_symmetry.space_group_name_H-M   'P 1'
#
loop_
_entity.id
_entity.type
_entity.pdbx_description
1 polymer ?
#
loop_
_entity_poly.entity_id
_entity_poly.type
_entity_poly.pdbx_seq_one_letter_code
_entity_poly.pdbx_strand_id
1 'polypeptide(L)'
;MRCRSAAPRLFTRREIAELAFTVLGKRPRVLRVPAVAFLLGAKLVGLQNPRLGELLEFVAAVSITDGVAPFVGRIRLEDHFRKVAKANLETAF
;
A
#
# COMPACT_ATOMS: atom_id res chain seq x y z
N MET A 1 11.68 21.15 -9.72
CA MET A 1 11.27 19.73 -9.64
C MET A 1 9.75 19.66 -9.50
N ARG A 2 9.01 19.21 -10.52
CA ARG A 2 7.53 19.03 -10.43
C ARG A 2 7.23 17.55 -10.24
N CYS A 3 6.89 17.16 -9.02
CA CYS A 3 6.40 15.81 -8.73
C CYS A 3 5.07 15.64 -9.49
N ARG A 4 4.96 14.70 -10.43
CA ARG A 4 3.71 14.46 -11.20
C ARG A 4 2.89 13.29 -10.65
N SER A 5 3.38 12.62 -9.62
CA SER A 5 2.91 11.32 -9.15
C SER A 5 2.05 11.33 -7.89
N ALA A 6 1.90 12.47 -7.20
CA ALA A 6 1.13 12.53 -5.96
C ALA A 6 -0.38 12.51 -6.22
N ALA A 7 -1.17 11.72 -5.48
CA ALA A 7 -2.62 11.72 -5.66
C ALA A 7 -3.25 13.11 -5.38
N PRO A 8 -4.40 13.45 -6.01
CA PRO A 8 -5.12 14.71 -5.77
C PRO A 8 -5.70 14.83 -4.35
N ARG A 9 -5.64 13.77 -3.55
CA ARG A 9 -6.08 13.70 -2.15
C ARG A 9 -5.11 12.83 -1.35
N LEU A 10 -4.94 13.17 -0.07
CA LEU A 10 -4.13 12.43 0.90
C LEU A 10 -4.99 11.27 1.37
N PHE A 11 -4.43 10.07 1.36
CA PHE A 11 -5.08 8.89 1.89
C PHE A 11 -4.19 8.30 2.97
N THR A 12 -4.81 7.90 4.07
CA THR A 12 -4.20 6.98 5.01
C THR A 12 -4.06 5.61 4.37
N ARG A 13 -3.09 4.81 4.80
CA ARG A 13 -2.92 3.42 4.33
C ARG A 13 -4.21 2.60 4.46
N ARG A 14 -4.98 2.86 5.52
CA ARG A 14 -6.27 2.21 5.77
C ARG A 14 -7.32 2.59 4.71
N GLU A 15 -7.46 3.88 4.41
CA GLU A 15 -8.42 4.34 3.39
C GLU A 15 -8.09 3.80 2.01
N ILE A 16 -6.79 3.67 1.66
CA ILE A 16 -6.37 3.03 0.40
C ILE A 16 -6.88 1.59 0.32
N ALA A 17 -6.66 0.81 1.39
CA ALA A 17 -7.09 -0.58 1.45
C ALA A 17 -8.63 -0.69 1.41
N GLU A 18 -9.34 0.11 2.20
CA GLU A 18 -10.81 0.15 2.21
C GLU A 18 -11.38 0.55 0.84
N LEU A 19 -10.77 1.51 0.14
CA LEU A 19 -11.16 1.91 -1.20
C LEU A 19 -10.99 0.75 -2.21
N ALA A 20 -9.89 0.01 -2.13
CA ALA A 20 -9.66 -1.16 -2.98
C ALA A 20 -10.73 -2.24 -2.75
N PHE A 21 -11.05 -2.56 -1.50
CA PHE A 21 -12.13 -3.50 -1.16
C PHE A 21 -13.50 -3.03 -1.62
N THR A 22 -13.78 -1.73 -1.48
CA THR A 22 -15.03 -1.09 -1.92
C THR A 22 -15.19 -1.22 -3.44
N VAL A 23 -14.14 -0.94 -4.21
CA VAL A 23 -14.15 -1.10 -5.68
C VAL A 23 -14.39 -2.55 -6.10
N LEU A 24 -13.87 -3.51 -5.33
CA LEU A 24 -14.06 -4.94 -5.58
C LEU A 24 -15.41 -5.48 -5.05
N GLY A 25 -16.23 -4.66 -4.38
CA GLY A 25 -17.48 -5.09 -3.76
C GLY A 25 -17.31 -6.10 -2.63
N LYS A 26 -16.11 -6.21 -2.03
CA LYS A 26 -15.81 -7.17 -0.95
C LYS A 26 -15.82 -6.46 0.40
N ARG A 27 -16.23 -7.16 1.46
CA ARG A 27 -16.14 -6.63 2.82
C ARG A 27 -14.65 -6.43 3.20
N PRO A 28 -14.24 -5.21 3.60
CA PRO A 28 -12.85 -4.94 3.93
C PRO A 28 -12.43 -5.74 5.16
N ARG A 29 -11.41 -6.60 4.99
CA ARG A 29 -10.73 -7.27 6.10
C ARG A 29 -9.33 -6.69 6.22
N VAL A 30 -9.23 -5.54 6.89
CA VAL A 30 -7.96 -4.84 7.11
C VAL A 30 -7.48 -5.14 8.52
N LEU A 31 -6.41 -5.93 8.64
CA LEU A 31 -5.75 -6.20 9.91
C LEU A 31 -4.72 -5.10 10.20
N ARG A 32 -4.74 -4.57 11.43
CA ARG A 32 -3.70 -3.66 11.91
C ARG A 32 -2.56 -4.48 12.51
N VAL A 33 -1.39 -4.40 11.91
CA VAL A 33 -0.16 -4.96 12.46
C VAL A 33 0.60 -3.85 13.19
N PRO A 34 0.93 -4.02 14.48
CA PRO A 34 1.76 -3.07 15.20
C PRO A 34 3.17 -2.98 14.59
N ALA A 35 3.74 -1.77 14.55
CA ALA A 35 5.08 -1.52 14.02
C ALA A 35 6.15 -2.43 14.65
N VAL A 36 6.07 -2.62 15.98
CA VAL A 36 7.01 -3.45 16.74
C VAL A 36 6.94 -4.91 16.29
N ALA A 37 5.73 -5.46 16.10
CA ALA A 37 5.56 -6.84 15.64
C ALA A 37 6.17 -7.05 14.25
N PHE A 38 6.01 -6.06 13.36
CA PHE A 38 6.54 -6.13 12.01
C PHE A 38 8.07 -6.04 11.97
N LEU A 39 8.68 -5.16 12.77
CA LEU A 39 10.13 -5.04 12.91
C LEU A 39 10.77 -6.28 13.55
N LEU A 40 10.13 -6.86 14.56
CA LEU A 40 10.59 -8.13 15.15
C LEU A 40 10.52 -9.27 14.13
N GLY A 41 9.45 -9.34 13.35
CA GLY A 41 9.33 -10.29 12.24
C GLY A 41 10.45 -10.15 11.22
N ALA A 42 10.78 -8.92 10.81
CA ALA A 42 11.88 -8.65 9.89
C ALA A 42 13.23 -9.16 10.44
N LYS A 43 13.52 -8.91 11.73
CA LYS A 43 14.74 -9.41 12.39
C LYS A 43 14.79 -10.95 12.45
N LEU A 44 13.68 -11.60 12.77
CA LEU A 44 13.61 -13.06 12.81
C LEU A 44 13.85 -13.68 11.43
N VAL A 45 13.26 -13.12 10.38
CA VAL A 45 13.50 -13.57 9.00
C VAL A 45 14.95 -13.30 8.57
N GLY A 46 15.53 -12.18 9.02
CA GLY A 46 16.93 -11.84 8.76
C GLY A 46 17.94 -12.85 9.29
N LEU A 47 17.61 -13.58 10.38
CA LEU A 47 18.46 -14.66 10.90
C LEU A 47 18.59 -15.83 9.92
N GLN A 48 17.53 -16.12 9.15
CA GLN A 48 17.54 -17.20 8.16
C GLN A 48 18.00 -16.72 6.79
N ASN A 49 17.64 -15.50 6.40
CA ASN A 49 18.01 -14.89 5.13
C ASN A 49 18.25 -13.39 5.29
N PRO A 50 19.53 -12.94 5.34
CA PRO A 50 19.88 -11.54 5.56
C PRO A 50 19.24 -10.61 4.52
N ARG A 51 19.21 -11.02 3.24
CA ARG A 51 18.66 -10.20 2.15
C ARG A 51 17.15 -10.00 2.28
N LEU A 52 16.42 -11.02 2.72
CA LEU A 52 14.99 -10.88 3.01
C LEU A 52 14.74 -10.05 4.27
N GLY A 53 15.61 -10.17 5.28
CA GLY A 53 15.57 -9.34 6.48
C GLY A 53 15.69 -7.84 6.16
N GLU A 54 16.70 -7.46 5.37
CA GLU A 54 16.92 -6.08 4.92
C GLU A 54 15.72 -5.53 4.12
N LEU A 55 15.17 -6.34 3.22
CA LEU A 55 13.97 -5.96 2.46
C LEU A 55 12.76 -5.74 3.37
N LEU A 56 12.54 -6.61 4.35
CA LEU A 56 11.45 -6.48 5.31
C LEU A 56 11.65 -5.28 6.24
N GLU A 57 12.88 -4.98 6.65
CA GLU A 57 13.22 -3.81 7.45
C GLU A 57 12.94 -2.52 6.66
N PHE A 58 13.33 -2.47 5.39
CA PHE A 58 12.97 -1.36 4.50
C PHE A 58 11.46 -1.21 4.35
N VAL A 59 10.73 -2.31 4.11
CA VAL A 59 9.28 -2.30 3.99
C VAL A 59 8.64 -1.81 5.29
N ALA A 60 9.15 -2.22 6.46
CA ALA A 60 8.68 -1.76 7.74
C ALA A 60 8.93 -0.26 7.93
N ALA A 61 10.14 0.23 7.65
CA ALA A 61 10.49 1.64 7.75
C ALA A 61 9.59 2.51 6.87
N VAL A 62 9.39 2.13 5.60
CA VAL A 62 8.48 2.83 4.70
C VAL A 62 7.04 2.76 5.21
N SER A 63 6.60 1.62 5.75
CA SER A 63 5.22 1.41 6.23
C SER A 63 4.88 2.13 7.53
N ILE A 64 5.88 2.53 8.32
CA ILE A 64 5.70 3.31 9.54
C ILE A 64 5.83 4.80 9.25
N THR A 65 6.64 5.16 8.25
CA THR A 65 6.84 6.56 7.86
C THR A 65 5.61 7.07 7.10
N ASP A 66 5.15 8.27 7.47
CA ASP A 66 4.09 8.98 6.75
C ASP A 66 4.68 9.68 5.52
N GLY A 67 4.18 9.29 4.35
CA GLY A 67 4.53 9.93 3.09
C GLY A 67 3.76 11.23 2.91
N VAL A 68 4.38 12.37 3.24
CA VAL A 68 3.80 13.69 2.99
C VAL A 68 4.24 14.19 1.62
N ALA A 69 3.29 14.37 0.71
CA ALA A 69 3.54 14.90 -0.63
C ALA A 69 2.52 15.97 -1.01
N PRO A 70 2.91 17.02 -1.77
CA PRO A 70 1.97 18.02 -2.27
C PRO A 70 0.89 17.43 -3.19
N PHE A 71 -0.31 17.99 -3.21
CA PHE A 71 -1.43 17.55 -4.06
C PHE A 71 -1.26 18.02 -5.51
N VAL A 72 -0.48 17.29 -6.31
CA VAL A 72 -0.11 17.72 -7.68
C VAL A 72 -0.54 16.76 -8.80
N GLY A 73 -1.10 15.60 -8.48
CA GLY A 73 -1.56 14.65 -9.50
C GLY A 73 -3.01 14.83 -9.88
N ARG A 74 -3.34 14.24 -11.03
CA ARG A 74 -4.64 14.39 -11.71
C ARG A 74 -5.46 13.11 -11.73
N ILE A 75 -4.86 11.98 -11.34
CA ILE A 75 -5.50 10.66 -11.36
C ILE A 75 -6.13 10.41 -9.99
N ARG A 76 -7.45 10.22 -9.95
CA ARG A 76 -8.13 9.78 -8.73
C ARG A 76 -7.86 8.30 -8.51
N LEU A 77 -7.50 7.95 -7.27
CA LEU A 77 -7.14 6.58 -6.91
C LEU A 77 -8.28 5.58 -7.16
N GLU A 78 -9.52 6.01 -6.92
CA GLU A 78 -10.71 5.20 -7.17
C GLU A 78 -10.89 4.85 -8.66
N ASP A 79 -10.76 5.83 -9.55
CA ASP A 79 -10.88 5.63 -11.00
C ASP A 79 -9.82 4.66 -11.50
N HIS A 80 -8.60 4.78 -10.96
CA HIS A 80 -7.52 3.85 -11.25
C HIS A 80 -7.84 2.43 -10.77
N PHE A 81 -8.30 2.24 -9.53
CA PHE A 81 -8.70 0.93 -9.02
C PHE A 81 -9.83 0.30 -9.84
N ARG A 82 -10.83 1.07 -10.25
CA ARG A 82 -11.92 0.56 -11.11
C ARG A 82 -11.38 0.09 -12.46
N LYS A 83 -10.44 0.83 -13.06
CA LYS A 83 -9.80 0.43 -14.32
C LYS A 83 -9.03 -0.88 -14.18
N VAL A 84 -8.23 -1.03 -13.12
CA VAL A 84 -7.44 -2.24 -12.86
C VAL A 84 -8.34 -3.44 -12.53
N ALA A 85 -9.38 -3.24 -11.73
CA ALA A 85 -10.34 -4.29 -11.40
C ALA A 85 -11.05 -4.83 -12.65
N LYS A 86 -11.47 -3.95 -13.58
CA LYS A 86 -12.05 -4.37 -14.87
C LYS A 86 -11.05 -5.19 -15.69
N ALA A 87 -9.83 -4.70 -15.86
CA ALA A 87 -8.80 -5.41 -16.61
C ALA A 87 -8.51 -6.81 -16.06
N ASN A 88 -8.40 -6.95 -14.73
CA ASN A 88 -8.16 -8.24 -14.06
C ASN A 88 -9.36 -9.21 -14.18
N LEU A 89 -10.59 -8.69 -14.21
CA LEU A 89 -11.77 -9.53 -14.46
C LEU A 89 -11.77 -10.05 -15.89
N GLU A 90 -11.40 -9.23 -16.87
CA GLU A 90 -11.31 -9.63 -18.29
C GLU A 90 -10.18 -10.63 -18.58
N THR A 91 -9.12 -10.68 -17.76
CA THR A 91 -8.04 -11.68 -17.90
C THR A 91 -8.34 -12.99 -17.16
N ALA A 92 -9.39 -13.03 -16.35
CA ALA A 92 -9.79 -14.20 -15.57
C ALA A 92 -10.88 -15.06 -16.25
N PHE A 93 -11.38 -14.63 -17.41
CA PHE A 93 -12.27 -15.37 -18.31
C PHE A 93 -11.54 -15.73 -19.61
#